data_AF-A0AAU1HPA0-F1
#
_entry.id   AF-A0AAU1HPA0-F1
#
_cell.length_a   1.000
_cell.length_b   1.000
_cell.length_c   1.000
_cell.angle_alpha   90.00
_cell.angle_beta   90.00
_cell.angle_gamma   90.00
#
_symmetry.space_group_name_H-M   'P 1'
#
loop_
_entity.id
_entity.type
_entity.pdbx_description
1 polymer ?
#
loop_
_entity_poly.entity_id
_entity_poly.type
_entity_poly.pdbx_seq_one_letter_code
_entity_poly.pdbx_strand_id
1 'polypeptide(L)'
;MTAGEFKVALSELRAALGLVRAESGHVSDLIKQIERNFNEAHAYWQSPSASTFERTSTWFTTASRELEALLAEMAQRMQTAYDNYVAAERANTHNTGG
;
A
#
# COMPACT_ATOMS: atom_id res chain seq x y z
N MET A 1 19.54 -15.98 -17.09
CA MET A 1 18.08 -15.97 -16.90
C MET A 1 17.43 -16.57 -18.14
N THR A 2 16.71 -17.67 -17.98
CA THR A 2 15.94 -18.33 -19.06
C THR A 2 14.54 -17.73 -19.15
N ALA A 3 13.84 -17.99 -20.27
CA ALA A 3 12.44 -17.56 -20.43
C ALA A 3 11.51 -18.14 -19.35
N GLY A 4 11.79 -19.36 -18.87
CA GLY A 4 11.07 -19.99 -17.77
C GLY A 4 11.28 -19.27 -16.44
N GLU A 5 12.53 -18.94 -16.10
CA GLU A 5 12.87 -18.18 -14.89
C GLU A 5 12.22 -16.78 -14.88
N PHE A 6 12.19 -16.13 -16.04
CA PHE A 6 11.55 -14.82 -16.19
C PHE A 6 10.03 -14.87 -15.95
N LYS A 7 9.34 -15.88 -16.50
CA LYS A 7 7.89 -16.06 -16.32
C LYS A 7 7.51 -16.38 -14.87
N VAL A 8 8.36 -17.13 -14.17
CA VAL A 8 8.22 -17.39 -12.73
C VAL A 8 8.34 -16.07 -11.96
N ALA A 9 9.39 -15.29 -12.18
CA ALA A 9 9.60 -14.01 -11.52
C ALA A 9 8.44 -13.01 -11.76
N LEU A 10 7.90 -12.95 -12.99
CA LEU A 10 6.71 -12.14 -13.30
C LEU A 10 5.47 -12.58 -12.52
N SER A 11 5.30 -13.90 -12.34
CA SER A 11 4.17 -14.46 -11.59
C SER A 11 4.30 -14.17 -10.09
N GLU A 12 5.52 -14.28 -9.55
CA GLU A 12 5.84 -13.92 -8.16
C GLU A 12 5.63 -12.42 -7.90
N LEU A 13 6.06 -11.55 -8.83
CA LEU A 13 5.83 -10.11 -8.72
C LEU A 13 4.33 -9.77 -8.71
N ARG A 14 3.53 -10.44 -9.56
CA ARG A 14 2.07 -10.26 -9.57
C ARG A 14 1.43 -10.72 -8.26
N ALA A 15 1.88 -11.84 -7.69
CA ALA A 15 1.38 -12.33 -6.42
C ALA A 15 1.73 -11.37 -5.27
N ALA A 16 2.97 -10.88 -5.23
CA ALA A 16 3.42 -9.88 -4.25
C ALA A 16 2.61 -8.58 -4.35
N LEU A 17 2.31 -8.10 -5.57
CA LEU A 17 1.40 -6.97 -5.81
C LEU A 17 0.02 -7.17 -5.20
N GLY A 18 -0.56 -8.36 -5.37
CA GLY A 18 -1.84 -8.72 -4.78
C GLY A 18 -1.80 -8.67 -3.25
N LEU A 19 -0.74 -9.22 -2.66
CA LEU A 19 -0.55 -9.21 -1.20
C LEU A 19 -0.41 -7.79 -0.66
N VAL A 20 0.46 -6.96 -1.26
CA VAL A 20 0.67 -5.57 -0.82
C VAL A 20 -0.62 -4.76 -0.88
N ARG A 21 -1.43 -4.93 -1.94
CA ARG A 21 -2.73 -4.26 -2.05
C ARG A 21 -3.72 -4.72 -0.98
N ALA A 22 -3.77 -6.02 -0.70
CA ALA A 22 -4.66 -6.56 0.33
C ALA A 22 -4.28 -6.05 1.72
N GLU A 23 -3.00 -6.13 2.08
CA GLU A 23 -2.50 -5.64 3.37
C GLU A 23 -2.66 -4.13 3.49
N SER A 24 -2.44 -3.37 2.41
CA SER A 24 -2.70 -1.92 2.40
C SER A 24 -4.16 -1.59 2.65
N GLY A 25 -5.10 -2.35 2.09
CA GLY A 25 -6.53 -2.20 2.36
C GLY A 25 -6.85 -2.48 3.83
N HIS A 26 -6.30 -3.57 4.37
CA HIS A 26 -6.50 -3.95 5.77
C HIS A 26 -5.95 -2.90 6.74
N VAL A 27 -4.75 -2.36 6.49
CA VAL A 27 -4.17 -1.26 7.29
C VAL A 27 -5.05 0.00 7.24
N SER A 28 -5.57 0.37 6.06
CA SER A 28 -6.49 1.51 5.94
C SER A 28 -7.76 1.32 6.76
N ASP A 29 -8.31 0.11 6.77
CA ASP A 29 -9.51 -0.21 7.55
C ASP A 29 -9.24 -0.15 9.07
N LEU A 30 -8.06 -0.57 9.52
CA LEU A 30 -7.64 -0.45 10.92
C LEU A 30 -7.43 1.02 11.33
N ILE A 31 -6.79 1.82 10.47
CA ILE A 31 -6.63 3.26 10.69
C ILE A 31 -8.00 3.92 10.87
N LYS A 32 -8.95 3.67 9.96
CA LYS A 32 -10.31 4.22 10.05
C LYS A 32 -11.05 3.79 11.31
N GLN A 33 -10.81 2.57 11.80
CA GLN A 33 -11.36 2.11 13.07
C GLN A 33 -10.80 2.91 14.24
N ILE A 34 -9.49 3.12 14.28
CA ILE A 34 -8.84 3.88 15.35
C ILE A 34 -9.28 5.35 15.32
N GLU A 35 -9.38 5.97 14.13
CA GLU A 35 -9.90 7.33 13.99
C GLU A 35 -11.33 7.48 14.51
N ARG A 36 -12.21 6.50 14.24
CA ARG A 36 -13.57 6.49 14.81
C ARG A 36 -13.53 6.41 16.34
N ASN A 37 -12.71 5.54 16.90
CA ASN A 37 -12.56 5.40 18.34
C ASN A 37 -12.03 6.68 19.00
N PHE A 38 -11.10 7.39 18.35
CA PHE A 38 -10.66 8.71 18.81
C PHE A 38 -11.83 9.71 18.78
N ASN A 39 -12.57 9.81 17.68
CA ASN A 39 -13.71 10.74 17.60
C ASN A 39 -14.79 10.45 18.66
N GLU A 40 -15.09 9.17 18.91
CA GLU A 40 -16.02 8.76 19.96
C GLU A 40 -15.50 9.11 21.36
N ALA A 41 -14.22 8.82 21.65
CA ALA A 41 -13.61 9.14 22.94
C ALA A 41 -13.61 10.64 23.22
N HIS A 42 -13.34 11.47 22.20
CA HIS A 42 -13.38 12.93 22.31
C HIS A 42 -14.73 13.45 22.79
N ALA A 43 -15.84 12.84 22.34
CA ALA A 43 -17.19 13.27 22.72
C ALA A 43 -17.48 13.14 24.23
N TYR A 44 -16.74 12.27 24.94
CA TYR A 44 -16.91 12.02 26.37
C TYR A 44 -15.77 12.58 27.24
N TRP A 45 -14.67 13.02 26.63
CA TRP A 45 -13.46 13.40 27.36
C TRP A 45 -13.41 14.92 27.66
N GLN A 46 -14.23 15.37 28.61
CA GLN A 46 -14.23 16.76 29.11
C GLN A 46 -13.27 16.96 30.31
N SER A 47 -11.97 16.69 30.13
CA SER A 47 -10.98 16.84 31.21
C SER A 47 -9.77 17.70 30.82
N PRO A 48 -8.96 18.19 31.79
CA PRO A 48 -7.72 18.94 31.53
C PRO A 48 -6.72 18.23 30.61
N SER A 49 -6.85 16.92 30.44
CA SER A 49 -6.03 16.09 29.54
C SER A 49 -6.44 16.18 28.06
N ALA A 50 -7.52 16.92 27.72
CA ALA A 50 -8.03 17.04 26.36
C ALA A 50 -6.96 17.51 25.36
N SER A 51 -6.05 18.40 25.78
CA SER A 51 -4.94 18.88 24.92
C SER A 51 -3.92 17.79 24.57
N THR A 52 -3.68 16.82 25.46
CA THR A 52 -2.84 15.65 25.16
C THR A 52 -3.55 14.71 24.18
N PHE A 53 -4.85 14.52 24.37
CA PHE A 53 -5.68 13.71 23.50
C PHE A 53 -5.71 14.25 22.06
N GLU A 54 -5.97 15.55 21.88
CA GLU A 54 -5.97 16.21 20.56
C GLU A 54 -4.61 16.07 19.87
N ARG A 55 -3.51 16.23 20.61
CA ARG A 55 -2.15 16.06 20.09
C ARG A 55 -1.91 14.63 19.60
N THR A 56 -2.29 13.63 20.39
CA THR A 56 -2.14 12.21 20.02
C THR A 56 -3.00 11.86 18.81
N SER A 57 -4.26 12.31 18.77
CA SER A 57 -5.14 12.08 17.63
C SER A 57 -4.58 12.71 16.35
N THR A 58 -4.06 13.94 16.45
CA THR A 58 -3.46 14.63 15.30
C THR A 58 -2.22 13.90 14.79
N TRP A 59 -1.32 13.52 15.71
CA TRP A 59 -0.13 12.74 15.36
C TRP A 59 -0.49 11.41 14.70
N PHE A 60 -1.47 10.70 15.25
CA PHE A 60 -1.93 9.42 14.72
C PHE A 60 -2.50 9.56 13.30
N THR A 61 -3.37 10.54 13.06
CA THR A 61 -3.94 10.77 11.73
C THR A 61 -2.88 11.15 10.70
N THR A 62 -1.89 11.98 11.07
CA THR A 62 -0.78 12.33 10.17
C THR A 62 0.05 11.12 9.81
N ALA A 63 0.52 10.36 10.81
CA ALA A 63 1.33 9.16 10.58
C ALA A 63 0.57 8.10 9.77
N SER A 64 -0.74 7.98 10.00
CA SER A 64 -1.61 7.06 9.26
C SER A 64 -1.71 7.43 7.78
N ARG A 65 -1.88 8.72 7.45
CA ARG A 65 -1.91 9.20 6.07
C ARG A 65 -0.57 8.99 5.36
N GLU A 66 0.53 9.23 6.05
CA GLU A 66 1.87 8.99 5.51
C GLU A 66 2.10 7.51 5.19
N LEU A 67 1.63 6.61 6.07
CA LEU A 67 1.69 5.17 5.84
C LEU A 67 0.83 4.74 4.65
N GLU A 68 -0.41 5.22 4.55
CA GLU A 68 -1.29 4.94 3.40
C GLU A 68 -0.67 5.42 2.08
N ALA A 69 -0.09 6.62 2.08
CA ALA A 69 0.59 7.17 0.90
C ALA A 69 1.79 6.32 0.48
N LEU A 70 2.60 5.87 1.44
CA LEU A 70 3.76 5.01 1.17
C LEU A 70 3.34 3.65 0.59
N LEU A 71 2.31 3.02 1.16
CA LEU A 71 1.81 1.73 0.68
C LEU A 71 1.22 1.85 -0.74
N ALA A 72 0.48 2.93 -1.02
CA ALA A 72 -0.03 3.22 -2.35
C ALA A 72 1.11 3.43 -3.36
N GLU A 73 2.15 4.18 -2.99
CA GLU A 73 3.32 4.39 -3.82
C GLU A 73 4.06 3.08 -4.11
N MET A 74 4.26 2.22 -3.11
CA MET A 74 4.87 0.91 -3.29
C MET A 74 4.08 0.04 -4.27
N ALA A 75 2.76 -0.03 -4.11
CA ALA A 75 1.90 -0.79 -5.02
C ALA A 75 1.96 -0.23 -6.45
N GLN A 76 2.02 1.09 -6.61
CA GLN A 76 2.15 1.74 -7.92
C GLN A 76 3.51 1.42 -8.57
N ARG A 77 4.61 1.53 -7.82
CA ARG A 77 5.96 1.20 -8.32
C ARG A 77 6.07 -0.25 -8.74
N MET A 78 5.51 -1.18 -7.98
CA MET A 78 5.47 -2.59 -8.35
C MET A 78 4.64 -2.84 -9.62
N GLN A 79 3.49 -2.16 -9.76
CA GLN A 79 2.66 -2.26 -10.96
C GLN A 79 3.41 -1.75 -12.19
N THR A 80 4.06 -0.59 -12.10
CA THR A 80 4.88 -0.05 -13.18
C THR A 80 6.01 -1.00 -13.57
N ALA A 81 6.69 -1.61 -12.57
CA ALA A 81 7.72 -2.60 -12.83
C ALA A 81 7.15 -3.81 -13.59
N TYR A 82 6.00 -4.34 -13.14
CA TYR A 82 5.31 -5.44 -13.81
C TYR A 82 4.95 -5.09 -15.26
N ASP A 83 4.35 -3.93 -15.50
CA ASP A 83 3.92 -3.49 -16.83
C ASP A 83 5.13 -3.33 -17.78
N ASN A 84 6.24 -2.77 -17.27
CA ASN A 84 7.50 -2.66 -18.01
C ASN A 84 8.06 -4.03 -18.40
N TYR A 85 8.03 -5.00 -17.48
CA TYR A 85 8.51 -6.36 -17.76
C TYR A 85 7.65 -7.08 -18.81
N VAL A 86 6.32 -6.97 -18.71
CA VAL A 86 5.40 -7.54 -19.71
C VAL A 86 5.60 -6.89 -21.09
N ALA A 87 5.81 -5.57 -21.13
CA ALA A 87 6.08 -4.87 -22.38
C ALA A 87 7.40 -5.33 -23.02
N ALA A 88 8.46 -5.50 -22.23
CA ALA A 88 9.75 -6.00 -22.71
C ALA A 88 9.67 -7.43 -23.25
N GLU A 89 8.89 -8.32 -22.60
CA GLU A 89 8.65 -9.68 -23.10
C GLU A 89 7.98 -9.68 -24.47
N ARG A 90 6.93 -8.88 -24.64
CA ARG A 90 6.21 -8.75 -25.90
C ARG A 90 7.11 -8.21 -27.02
N ALA A 91 7.94 -7.22 -26.73
CA ALA A 91 8.88 -6.68 -27.69
C ALA A 91 9.95 -7.71 -28.10
N ASN A 92 10.51 -8.45 -27.14
CA ASN A 92 11.54 -9.45 -27.40
C ASN A 92 10.99 -10.66 -28.17
N THR A 93 9.80 -11.15 -27.82
CA THR A 93 9.14 -12.25 -28.55
C THR A 93 8.74 -11.86 -29.98
N HIS A 94 8.44 -10.58 -30.22
CA HIS A 94 8.20 -10.08 -31.58
C HIS A 94 9.48 -9.98 -32.41
N ASN A 95 10.61 -9.58 -31.79
CA ASN A 95 11.88 -9.39 -32.48
C ASN A 95 12.66 -10.69 -32.76
N THR A 96 12.45 -11.77 -31.99
CA THR A 96 13.14 -13.06 -32.19
C THR A 96 12.35 -14.04 -33.07
N GLY A 97 11.13 -13.70 -33.48
CA GLY A 97 10.27 -14.49 -34.35
C GLY A 97 10.24 -14.04 -35.82
N GLY A 98 11.16 -13.16 -36.24
CA GLY A 98 11.31 -12.66 -37.61
C GLY A 98 12.55 -13.18 -38.30
#